data_AF-A0A380MIN7-F1
#
_entry.id   AF-A0A380MIN7-F1
#
_cell.length_a   1.000
_cell.length_b   1.000
_cell.length_c   1.000
_cell.angle_alpha   90.00
_cell.angle_beta   90.00
_cell.angle_gamma   90.00
#
_symmetry.space_group_name_H-M   'P 1'
#
loop_
_entity.id
_entity.type
_entity.pdbx_description
1 polymer ?
#
loop_
_entity_poly.entity_id
_entity_poly.type
_entity_poly.pdbx_seq_one_letter_code
_entity_poly.pdbx_strand_id
1 'polypeptide(L)'
;MNAAVLGQSFSDFQKASGALQQDGKTGVVLHTITGKTYGTAPMYGELPYQYYKSKYGYELGLEKIETEKRLKNLIPNKVPTVGELFNAIP
;
A
#
# COMPACT_ATOMS: atom_id res chain seq x y z
N MET A 1 -7.20 6.63 1.06
CA MET A 1 -6.58 5.32 1.38
C MET A 1 -5.43 5.10 0.41
N ASN A 2 -4.34 4.50 0.86
CA ASN A 2 -3.17 4.20 0.03
C ASN A 2 -3.08 2.69 -0.19
N ALA A 3 -2.95 2.24 -1.44
CA ALA A 3 -2.84 0.82 -1.78
C ALA A 3 -1.69 0.12 -1.05
N ALA A 4 -0.60 0.83 -0.76
CA ALA A 4 0.55 0.29 -0.02
C ALA A 4 0.17 -0.11 1.41
N VAL A 5 -0.65 0.70 2.08
CA VAL A 5 -1.14 0.43 3.45
C VAL A 5 -2.13 -0.72 3.47
N LEU A 6 -2.89 -0.91 2.39
CA LEU A 6 -3.83 -2.01 2.22
C LEU A 6 -3.18 -3.30 1.69
N GLY A 7 -1.87 -3.30 1.44
CA GLY A 7 -1.17 -4.44 0.85
C GLY A 7 -1.63 -4.79 -0.58
N GLN A 8 -2.30 -3.87 -1.26
CA GLN A 8 -2.84 -4.05 -2.60
C GLN A 8 -1.84 -3.58 -3.65
N SER A 9 -1.81 -4.24 -4.81
CA SER A 9 -1.02 -3.76 -5.94
C SER A 9 -1.51 -2.38 -6.40
N PHE A 10 -0.58 -1.48 -6.74
CA PHE A 10 -0.94 -0.16 -7.25
C PHE A 10 -1.79 -0.25 -8.52
N SER A 11 -1.52 -1.22 -9.40
CA SER A 11 -2.30 -1.38 -10.62
C SER A 11 -3.75 -1.76 -10.35
N ASP A 12 -4.04 -2.59 -9.35
CA ASP A 12 -5.42 -2.98 -9.06
C ASP A 12 -6.18 -1.85 -8.36
N PHE A 13 -5.50 -1.12 -7.48
CA PHE A 13 -6.04 0.13 -6.93
C PHE A 13 -6.39 1.11 -8.06
N GLN A 14 -5.52 1.22 -9.05
CA GLN A 14 -5.68 2.15 -10.15
C GLN A 14 -6.85 1.78 -11.08
N LYS A 15 -7.08 0.49 -11.33
CA LYS A 15 -8.26 0.02 -12.08
C LYS A 15 -9.55 0.38 -11.35
N ALA A 16 -9.59 0.18 -10.03
CA ALA A 16 -10.73 0.55 -9.20
C ALA A 16 -10.94 2.07 -9.14
N SER A 17 -9.85 2.87 -9.05
CA SER A 17 -9.93 4.33 -9.07
C SER A 17 -10.43 4.86 -10.42
N GLY A 18 -9.93 4.30 -11.53
CA GLY A 18 -10.42 4.63 -12.87
C GLY A 18 -11.90 4.29 -13.05
N ALA A 19 -12.35 3.13 -12.56
CA ALA A 19 -13.76 2.74 -12.58
C ALA A 19 -14.63 3.68 -11.72
N LEU A 20 -14.15 4.06 -10.54
CA LEU A 20 -14.82 5.03 -9.66
C LEU A 20 -14.95 6.40 -10.31
N GLN A 21 -13.90 6.87 -10.99
CA GLN A 21 -13.92 8.18 -11.61
C GLN A 21 -14.88 8.25 -12.80
N GLN A 22 -14.98 7.16 -13.56
CA GLN A 22 -15.75 7.13 -14.79
C GLN A 22 -17.24 6.87 -14.55
N ASP A 23 -17.57 6.02 -13.59
CA ASP A 23 -18.94 5.53 -13.42
C ASP A 23 -19.32 5.34 -11.94
N GLY A 24 -18.60 6.03 -11.04
CA GLY A 24 -18.90 6.05 -9.62
C GLY A 24 -18.88 4.66 -8.98
N LYS A 25 -19.79 4.45 -8.01
CA LYS A 25 -19.92 3.15 -7.33
C LYS A 25 -20.30 2.02 -8.30
N THR A 26 -21.13 2.32 -9.30
CA THR A 26 -21.54 1.35 -10.33
C THR A 26 -20.33 0.86 -11.11
N GLY A 27 -19.44 1.78 -11.50
CA GLY A 27 -18.17 1.45 -12.13
C GLY A 27 -17.32 0.51 -11.30
N VAL A 28 -17.17 0.79 -10.00
CA VAL A 28 -16.40 -0.08 -9.08
C VAL A 28 -17.02 -1.48 -8.96
N VAL A 29 -18.35 -1.57 -8.83
CA VAL A 29 -19.05 -2.86 -8.78
C VAL A 29 -18.86 -3.63 -10.08
N LEU A 30 -19.03 -2.96 -11.23
CA LEU A 30 -18.88 -3.61 -12.53
C LEU A 30 -17.42 -4.07 -12.76
N HIS A 31 -16.44 -3.25 -12.37
CA HIS A 31 -15.03 -3.64 -12.38
C HIS A 31 -14.78 -4.88 -11.51
N THR A 32 -15.34 -4.92 -10.30
CA THR A 32 -15.18 -6.05 -9.37
C THR A 32 -15.77 -7.34 -9.92
N ILE A 33 -16.92 -7.28 -10.59
CA ILE A 33 -17.62 -8.45 -11.12
C ILE A 33 -17.03 -8.93 -12.45
N THR A 34 -16.64 -8.01 -13.33
CA THR A 34 -16.31 -8.33 -14.74
C THR A 34 -14.85 -8.11 -15.10
N GLY A 35 -14.07 -7.45 -14.25
CA GLY A 35 -12.72 -7.00 -14.58
C GLY A 35 -12.68 -5.80 -15.54
N LYS A 36 -13.82 -5.21 -15.91
CA LYS A 36 -13.88 -4.07 -16.83
C LYS A 36 -12.99 -2.92 -16.35
N THR A 37 -12.15 -2.40 -17.23
CA THR A 37 -11.33 -1.19 -17.03
C THR A 37 -11.82 -0.06 -17.91
N TYR A 38 -11.65 1.19 -17.48
CA TYR A 38 -12.27 2.36 -18.12
C TYR A 38 -11.26 3.30 -18.77
N GLY A 39 -10.25 2.72 -19.42
CA GLY A 39 -9.19 3.44 -20.11
C GLY A 39 -7.97 2.54 -20.27
N THR A 40 -6.94 3.07 -20.92
CA THR A 40 -5.67 2.35 -21.07
C THR A 40 -4.82 2.44 -19.80
N ALA A 41 -3.96 1.43 -19.63
CA ALA A 41 -2.88 1.52 -18.64
C ALA A 41 -1.99 2.76 -18.91
N PRO A 42 -1.40 3.37 -17.87
CA PRO A 42 -1.47 2.96 -16.47
C PRO A 42 -2.66 3.56 -15.71
N MET A 43 -3.39 4.53 -16.28
CA MET A 43 -4.38 5.32 -15.54
C MET A 43 -5.77 4.67 -15.47
N TYR A 44 -6.09 3.79 -16.42
CA TYR A 44 -7.35 3.02 -16.48
C TYR A 44 -8.62 3.88 -16.41
N GLY A 45 -8.55 5.13 -16.85
CA GLY A 45 -9.67 6.08 -16.85
C GLY A 45 -9.60 7.17 -15.77
N GLU A 46 -8.63 7.09 -14.86
CA GLU A 46 -8.39 8.16 -13.88
C GLU A 46 -7.72 9.38 -14.54
N LEU A 47 -7.96 10.58 -14.00
CA LEU A 47 -7.29 11.80 -14.43
C LEU A 47 -5.80 11.74 -14.09
N PRO A 48 -4.90 12.26 -14.97
CA PRO A 48 -3.47 12.23 -14.72
C PRO A 48 -3.04 12.79 -13.36
N TYR A 49 -3.63 13.91 -12.94
CA TYR A 49 -3.34 14.51 -11.63
C TYR A 49 -3.64 13.56 -10.47
N GLN A 50 -4.79 12.87 -10.51
CA GLN A 50 -5.18 11.92 -9.47
C GLN A 50 -4.25 10.70 -9.48
N TYR A 51 -3.91 10.21 -10.66
CA TYR A 51 -2.95 9.11 -10.84
C TYR A 51 -1.61 9.40 -10.19
N TYR A 52 -1.00 10.55 -10.51
CA TYR A 52 0.32 10.89 -9.96
C TYR A 52 0.26 11.13 -8.45
N LYS A 53 -0.82 11.72 -7.94
CA LYS A 53 -1.02 11.90 -6.50
C LYS A 53 -1.15 10.56 -5.78
N SER A 54 -1.93 9.63 -6.34
CA SER A 54 -2.09 8.27 -5.83
C SER A 54 -0.79 7.48 -5.88
N LYS A 55 -0.03 7.59 -6.98
CA LYS A 55 1.29 6.95 -7.15
C LYS A 55 2.31 7.44 -6.13
N TYR A 56 2.41 8.76 -5.97
CA TYR A 56 3.29 9.36 -4.97
C TYR A 56 2.95 8.87 -3.55
N GLY A 57 1.66 8.85 -3.20
CA GLY A 57 1.21 8.28 -1.94
C GLY A 57 1.66 6.82 -1.80
N TYR A 58 1.44 5.99 -2.82
CA TYR A 58 1.84 4.58 -2.84
C TYR A 58 3.33 4.37 -2.59
N GLU A 59 4.18 5.11 -3.29
CA GLU A 59 5.64 5.04 -3.15
C GLU A 59 6.08 5.41 -1.73
N LEU A 60 5.56 6.50 -1.16
CA LEU A 60 5.82 6.87 0.24
C LEU A 60 5.38 5.80 1.24
N GLY A 61 4.25 5.15 0.99
CA GLY A 61 3.74 4.07 1.84
C GLY A 61 4.67 2.85 1.84
N LEU A 62 5.20 2.49 0.68
CA LEU A 62 6.17 1.40 0.55
C LEU A 62 7.49 1.73 1.28
N GLU A 63 8.00 2.94 1.11
CA GLU A 63 9.23 3.41 1.78
C GLU A 63 9.09 3.34 3.30
N LYS A 64 7.93 3.75 3.82
CA LYS A 64 7.64 3.66 5.26
C LYS A 64 7.64 2.21 5.75
N ILE A 65 6.95 1.31 5.05
CA ILE A 65 6.90 -0.12 5.42
C ILE A 65 8.30 -0.72 5.41
N GLU A 66 9.12 -0.40 4.41
CA GLU A 66 10.50 -0.89 4.32
C GLU A 66 11.38 -0.35 5.45
N THR A 67 11.25 0.93 5.76
CA THR A 67 11.96 1.56 6.88
C THR A 67 11.59 0.92 8.22
N GLU A 68 10.30 0.66 8.46
CA GLU A 68 9.83 -0.01 9.67
C GLU A 68 10.37 -1.45 9.79
N LYS A 69 10.42 -2.20 8.69
CA LYS A 69 11.05 -3.53 8.65
C LYS A 69 12.54 -3.46 8.98
N ARG A 70 13.27 -2.52 8.36
CA ARG A 70 14.69 -2.31 8.60
C ARG A 70 14.97 -1.95 10.06
N LEU A 71 14.17 -1.06 10.65
CA LEU A 71 14.30 -0.68 12.06
C LEU A 71 14.07 -1.86 13.01
N LYS A 72 13.07 -2.70 12.75
CA LYS A 72 12.84 -3.94 13.53
C LYS A 72 14.01 -4.93 13.44
N ASN A 73 14.71 -4.97 12.32
CA ASN A 73 15.88 -5.83 12.15
C ASN A 73 17.14 -5.26 12.82
N LEU A 74 17.29 -3.93 12.86
CA LEU A 74 18.42 -3.24 13.48
C LEU A 74 18.29 -3.12 15.01
N ILE A 75 17.06 -2.93 15.48
CA ILE A 75 16.69 -2.96 16.90
C ILE A 75 15.83 -4.22 17.08
N PRO A 76 16.45 -5.42 17.12
CA PRO A 76 15.69 -6.57 17.58
C PRO A 76 15.21 -6.21 18.98
N ASN A 77 13.92 -6.38 19.25
CA ASN A 77 13.36 -6.32 20.59
C ASN A 77 13.94 -7.49 21.42
N LYS A 78 15.25 -7.51 21.62
CA LYS A 78 15.91 -8.36 22.59
C LYS A 78 15.98 -7.53 23.86
N VAL A 79 14.81 -7.35 24.48
CA VAL A 79 14.77 -7.02 25.89
C VAL A 79 15.34 -8.27 26.57
N PRO A 80 16.54 -8.21 27.17
CA PRO A 80 17.10 -9.37 27.85
C PRO A 80 16.10 -9.78 28.93
N THR A 81 15.83 -11.08 29.00
CA THR A 81 14.99 -11.62 30.06
C THR A 81 15.63 -11.30 31.40
N VAL A 82 14.81 -11.21 32.46
CA VAL A 82 15.30 -10.97 33.82
C VAL A 82 16.39 -11.99 34.20
N GLY A 83 16.25 -13.25 33.76
CA GLY A 83 17.27 -14.29 33.97
C GLY A 83 18.60 -14.06 33.23
N GLU A 84 18.57 -13.51 32.01
CA GLU A 84 19.78 -13.14 31.26
C GLU A 84 20.51 -11.96 31.91
N LEU A 85 19.79 -11.02 32.53
CA LEU A 85 20.36 -9.88 33.27
C LEU A 85 21.07 -10.32 34.56
N PHE A 86 20.51 -11.27 35.31
CA PHE A 86 21.11 -11.75 36.55
C PHE A 86 22.31 -12.68 36.32
N ASN A 87 22.34 -13.44 35.22
CA ASN A 87 23.48 -14.29 34.86
C ASN A 87 24.70 -13.51 34.29
N ALA A 88 24.53 -12.22 33.97
CA ALA A 88 25.60 -11.35 33.47
C ALA A 88 26.34 -10.58 34.57
N ILE A 89 25.93 -10.72 35.84
CA ILE A 89 26.60 -10.12 37.00
C ILE A 89 27.58 -11.18 37.55
N PRO A 90 28.90 -10.89 37.59
CA PRO A 90 29.92 -11.84 38.06
C PRO A 90 29.79 -12.19 39.55
#